data_AF-A0A957BW32-F1
#
_entry.id   AF-A0A957BW32-F1
#
_cell.length_a   1.000
_cell.length_b   1.000
_cell.length_c   1.000
_cell.angle_alpha   90.00
_cell.angle_beta   90.00
_cell.angle_gamma   90.00
#
_symmetry.space_group_name_H-M   'P 1'
#
loop_
_entity.id
_entity.type
_entity.pdbx_description
1 polymer ?
#
loop_
_entity_poly.entity_id
_entity_poly.type
_entity_poly.pdbx_seq_one_letter_code
_entity_poly.pdbx_strand_id
1 'polypeptide(L)'
;MNARIDLSAVPILDHHAHALVRSDVPMPMEKWQGYFSESPNALVKQRDVPHTIMWQWGIRELAGYLDCEPTAEAVYAARNALPLTTLANGMWQDTNSELLILDYYGFATHENYTTEAMAATFNQKIEKLLRIETFAQDLFMQNATFDAFLDAFIAGLEGARASGHVGFKSIIAYRTGLDI
;
A
#
# COMPACT_ATOMS: atom_id res chain seq x y z
N MET A 1 -15.41 -5.88 -38.16
CA MET A 1 -15.89 -5.39 -36.86
C MET A 1 -14.98 -5.99 -35.80
N ASN A 2 -14.14 -5.20 -35.14
CA ASN A 2 -13.37 -5.72 -33.99
C ASN A 2 -14.31 -5.68 -32.79
N ALA A 3 -14.80 -6.84 -32.36
CA ALA A 3 -15.47 -6.96 -31.07
C ALA A 3 -14.45 -6.57 -29.99
N ARG A 4 -14.69 -5.45 -29.28
CA ARG A 4 -13.91 -5.11 -28.09
C ARG A 4 -14.27 -6.11 -27.00
N ILE A 5 -13.26 -6.67 -26.34
CA ILE A 5 -13.45 -7.47 -25.14
C ILE A 5 -13.85 -6.51 -24.01
N ASP A 6 -14.96 -6.81 -23.34
CA ASP A 6 -15.39 -6.10 -22.13
C ASP A 6 -14.82 -6.84 -20.91
N LEU A 7 -14.05 -6.12 -20.10
CA LEU A 7 -13.42 -6.63 -18.87
C LEU A 7 -13.96 -5.95 -17.61
N SER A 8 -15.00 -5.10 -17.73
CA SER A 8 -15.51 -4.30 -16.61
C SER A 8 -16.06 -5.13 -15.45
N ALA A 9 -16.52 -6.35 -15.72
CA ALA A 9 -17.02 -7.28 -14.71
C ALA A 9 -15.94 -8.21 -14.13
N VAL A 10 -14.68 -8.14 -14.59
CA VAL A 10 -13.60 -8.99 -14.07
C VAL A 10 -13.16 -8.43 -12.72
N PRO A 11 -13.15 -9.24 -11.63
CA PRO A 11 -12.73 -8.77 -10.32
C PRO A 11 -11.23 -8.52 -10.28
N ILE A 12 -10.84 -7.45 -9.58
CA ILE A 12 -9.45 -7.11 -9.33
C ILE A 12 -9.01 -7.79 -8.04
N LEU A 13 -7.99 -8.64 -8.17
CA LEU A 13 -7.25 -9.19 -7.04
C LEU A 13 -5.90 -8.49 -6.99
N ASP A 14 -5.77 -7.50 -6.10
CA ASP A 14 -4.52 -6.78 -5.93
C ASP A 14 -3.56 -7.63 -5.09
N HIS A 15 -2.71 -8.37 -5.80
CA HIS A 15 -1.81 -9.34 -5.19
C HIS A 15 -0.61 -8.69 -4.46
N HIS A 16 -0.45 -7.37 -4.54
CA HIS A 16 0.62 -6.67 -3.83
C HIS A 16 0.29 -5.19 -3.58
N ALA A 17 -0.17 -4.91 -2.37
CA ALA A 17 -0.44 -3.55 -1.91
C ALA A 17 0.23 -3.27 -0.56
N HIS A 18 0.09 -2.02 -0.11
CA HIS A 18 0.50 -1.57 1.23
C HIS A 18 -0.71 -1.11 2.03
N ALA A 19 -0.64 -1.25 3.35
CA ALA A 19 -1.69 -0.81 4.24
C ALA A 19 -1.93 0.70 4.10
N LEU A 20 -3.17 1.14 4.28
CA LEU A 20 -3.49 2.57 4.30
C LEU A 20 -2.86 3.28 5.50
N VAL A 21 -2.59 4.57 5.35
CA VAL A 21 -2.13 5.44 6.45
C VAL A 21 -3.31 5.76 7.36
N ARG A 22 -3.14 5.65 8.67
CA ARG A 22 -4.14 6.07 9.66
C ARG A 22 -4.18 7.59 9.67
N SER A 23 -5.38 8.16 9.60
CA SER A 23 -5.58 9.60 9.64
C SER A 23 -6.87 9.89 10.41
N ASP A 24 -6.72 10.33 11.64
CA ASP A 24 -7.79 10.96 12.44
C ASP A 24 -7.94 12.44 12.08
N VAL A 25 -6.86 13.07 11.61
CA VAL A 25 -6.82 14.43 11.08
C VAL A 25 -6.35 14.44 9.62
N PRO A 26 -6.79 15.42 8.81
CA PRO A 26 -6.24 15.61 7.46
C PRO A 26 -4.72 15.85 7.51
N MET A 27 -3.97 15.02 6.77
CA MET A 27 -2.52 15.20 6.62
C MET A 27 -2.20 16.40 5.74
N PRO A 28 -1.08 17.12 5.96
CA PRO A 28 -0.70 18.26 5.12
C PRO A 28 -0.67 17.92 3.62
N MET A 29 -1.03 18.88 2.76
CA MET A 29 -1.07 18.70 1.30
C MET A 29 0.27 18.21 0.76
N GLU A 30 1.39 18.69 1.28
CA GLU A 30 2.72 18.28 0.86
C GLU A 30 3.01 16.82 1.20
N LYS A 31 2.49 16.33 2.34
CA LYS A 31 2.57 14.91 2.71
C LYS A 31 1.71 14.07 1.78
N TRP A 32 0.49 14.53 1.46
CA TRP A 32 -0.38 13.85 0.51
C TRP A 32 0.21 13.79 -0.91
N GLN A 33 0.75 14.91 -1.40
CA GLN A 33 1.45 15.01 -2.68
C GLN A 33 2.66 14.08 -2.73
N GLY A 34 3.32 13.88 -1.59
CA GLY A 34 4.42 12.94 -1.45
C GLY A 34 4.07 11.48 -1.76
N TYR A 35 2.80 11.07 -1.78
CA TYR A 35 2.41 9.70 -2.17
C TYR A 35 2.36 9.46 -3.69
N PHE A 36 2.56 10.50 -4.50
CA PHE A 36 2.69 10.38 -5.95
C PHE A 36 4.15 10.19 -6.41
N SER A 37 5.09 9.98 -5.47
CA SER A 37 6.51 9.80 -5.80
C SER A 37 7.28 8.97 -4.77
N GLU A 38 8.16 8.11 -5.27
CA GLU A 38 9.14 7.35 -4.48
C GLU A 38 10.38 8.17 -4.09
N SER A 39 10.52 9.41 -4.57
CA SER A 39 11.70 10.24 -4.27
C SER A 39 11.78 10.54 -2.78
N PRO A 40 12.91 10.33 -2.09
CA PRO A 40 13.06 10.72 -0.69
C PRO A 40 13.25 12.25 -0.53
N ASN A 41 13.47 12.98 -1.62
CA ASN A 41 13.79 14.40 -1.58
C ASN A 41 12.51 15.27 -1.48
N ALA A 42 12.38 16.00 -0.37
CA ALA A 42 11.23 16.87 -0.10
C ALA A 42 11.03 17.96 -1.17
N LEU A 43 12.10 18.51 -1.75
CA LEU A 43 12.00 19.51 -2.82
C LEU A 43 11.46 18.90 -4.11
N VAL A 44 11.87 17.68 -4.45
CA VAL A 44 11.31 16.95 -5.59
C VAL A 44 9.83 16.69 -5.35
N LYS A 45 9.47 16.22 -4.15
CA LYS A 45 8.06 16.01 -3.77
C LYS A 45 7.24 17.28 -3.90
N GLN A 46 7.74 18.41 -3.41
CA GLN A 46 6.98 19.67 -3.40
C GLN A 46 6.91 20.35 -4.77
N ARG A 47 8.03 20.42 -5.50
CA ARG A 47 8.16 21.21 -6.72
C ARG A 47 7.90 20.41 -7.98
N ASP A 48 8.41 19.17 -8.05
CA ASP A 48 8.50 18.44 -9.32
C ASP A 48 7.33 17.46 -9.51
N VAL A 49 6.79 16.89 -8.43
CA VAL A 49 5.61 15.98 -8.49
C VAL A 49 4.42 16.59 -9.23
N PRO A 50 4.05 17.87 -9.04
CA PRO A 50 2.92 18.48 -9.76
C PRO A 50 3.06 18.48 -11.29
N HIS A 51 4.28 18.32 -11.79
CA HIS A 51 4.61 18.26 -13.21
C HIS A 51 4.70 16.83 -13.75
N THR A 52 4.50 15.81 -12.92
CA THR A 52 4.51 14.41 -13.35
C THR A 52 3.18 14.01 -13.97
N ILE A 53 3.22 13.06 -14.90
CA ILE A 53 2.00 12.49 -15.50
C ILE A 53 1.12 11.82 -14.45
N MET A 54 1.70 11.12 -13.47
CA MET A 54 0.95 10.44 -12.41
C MET A 54 0.14 11.42 -11.56
N TRP A 55 0.73 12.57 -11.23
CA TRP A 55 0.00 13.63 -10.53
C TRP A 55 -1.11 14.22 -11.39
N GLN A 56 -0.79 14.71 -12.59
CA GLN A 56 -1.78 15.41 -13.44
C GLN A 56 -2.94 14.51 -13.84
N TRP A 57 -2.64 13.24 -14.17
CA TRP A 57 -3.64 12.22 -14.41
C TRP A 57 -4.45 11.94 -13.15
N GLY A 58 -3.80 11.62 -12.03
CA GLY A 58 -4.46 11.27 -10.78
C GLY A 58 -5.37 12.37 -10.25
N ILE A 59 -4.96 13.64 -10.30
CA ILE A 59 -5.82 14.78 -9.92
C ILE A 59 -7.08 14.83 -10.78
N ARG A 60 -6.96 14.63 -12.10
CA ARG A 60 -8.11 14.65 -12.99
C ARG A 60 -9.06 13.48 -12.72
N GLU A 61 -8.56 12.26 -12.56
CA GLU A 61 -9.40 11.08 -12.28
C GLU A 61 -10.06 11.19 -10.91
N LEU A 62 -9.33 11.65 -9.90
CA LEU A 62 -9.89 11.87 -8.56
C LEU A 62 -10.94 12.98 -8.55
N ALA A 63 -10.75 14.05 -9.33
CA ALA A 63 -11.75 15.10 -9.47
C ALA A 63 -13.04 14.59 -10.10
N GLY A 64 -12.93 13.73 -11.13
CA GLY A 64 -14.09 13.06 -11.72
C GLY A 64 -14.79 12.13 -10.72
N TYR A 65 -14.03 11.39 -9.90
CA TYR A 65 -14.59 10.51 -8.87
C TYR A 65 -15.29 11.27 -7.73
N LEU A 66 -14.68 12.37 -7.28
CA LEU A 66 -15.15 13.18 -6.15
C LEU A 66 -16.16 14.26 -6.57
N ASP A 67 -16.47 14.36 -7.87
CA ASP A 67 -17.33 15.38 -8.46
C ASP A 67 -16.93 16.81 -8.03
N CYS A 68 -15.65 17.15 -8.24
CA CYS A 68 -15.10 18.47 -7.91
C CYS A 68 -14.27 19.06 -9.05
N GLU A 69 -13.85 20.31 -8.89
CA GLU A 69 -12.94 20.96 -9.84
C GLU A 69 -11.63 20.15 -9.98
N PRO A 70 -11.05 20.04 -11.19
CA PRO A 70 -9.84 19.26 -11.46
C PRO A 70 -8.56 20.01 -11.04
N THR A 71 -8.53 20.52 -9.81
CA THR A 71 -7.38 21.14 -9.17
C THR A 71 -6.94 20.34 -7.95
N ALA A 72 -5.65 20.42 -7.60
CA ALA A 72 -5.12 19.69 -6.46
C ALA A 72 -5.79 20.12 -5.14
N GLU A 73 -6.06 21.41 -5.00
CA GLU A 73 -6.71 22.00 -3.84
C GLU A 73 -8.15 21.53 -3.68
N ALA A 74 -8.93 21.50 -4.77
CA ALA A 74 -10.31 21.04 -4.74
C ALA A 74 -10.39 19.54 -4.45
N VAL A 75 -9.56 18.73 -5.12
CA VAL A 75 -9.48 17.28 -4.87
C VAL A 75 -9.08 16.99 -3.44
N TYR A 76 -8.05 17.67 -2.93
CA TYR A 76 -7.59 17.50 -1.55
C TYR A 76 -8.68 17.88 -0.55
N ALA A 77 -9.38 19.00 -0.76
CA ALA A 77 -10.47 19.42 0.11
C ALA A 77 -11.64 18.43 0.09
N ALA A 78 -12.11 18.02 -1.09
CA ALA A 78 -13.20 17.07 -1.26
C ALA A 78 -12.87 15.70 -0.64
N ARG A 79 -11.65 15.19 -0.89
CA ARG A 79 -11.16 13.94 -0.28
C ARG A 79 -11.21 14.01 1.25
N ASN A 80 -10.74 15.10 1.84
CA ASN A 80 -10.65 15.26 3.30
C ASN A 80 -12.00 15.58 3.96
N ALA A 81 -13.03 15.92 3.20
CA ALA A 81 -14.40 16.05 3.70
C ALA A 81 -15.08 14.70 3.94
N LEU A 82 -14.51 13.60 3.43
CA LEU A 82 -15.04 12.25 3.58
C LEU A 82 -14.24 11.44 4.61
N PRO A 83 -14.90 10.61 5.43
CA PRO A 83 -14.21 9.60 6.22
C PRO A 83 -13.40 8.66 5.32
N LEU A 84 -12.17 8.30 5.75
CA LEU A 84 -11.30 7.39 5.00
C LEU A 84 -12.00 6.06 4.69
N THR A 85 -12.82 5.55 5.61
CA THR A 85 -13.61 4.32 5.43
C THR A 85 -14.62 4.44 4.30
N THR A 86 -15.35 5.55 4.22
CA THR A 86 -16.30 5.82 3.13
C THR A 86 -15.57 5.87 1.79
N LEU A 87 -14.47 6.63 1.73
CA LEU A 87 -13.71 6.81 0.50
C LEU A 87 -13.10 5.49 0.00
N ALA A 88 -12.39 4.77 0.86
CA ALA A 88 -11.68 3.54 0.46
C ALA A 88 -12.67 2.42 0.07
N ASN A 89 -13.73 2.22 0.86
CA ASN A 89 -14.73 1.19 0.56
C ASN A 89 -15.47 1.51 -0.76
N GLY A 90 -15.82 2.78 -1.00
CA GLY A 90 -16.43 3.20 -2.26
C GLY A 90 -15.51 2.91 -3.45
N MET A 91 -14.25 3.34 -3.37
CA MET A 91 -13.28 3.11 -4.46
C MET A 91 -13.07 1.63 -4.77
N TRP A 92 -12.96 0.76 -3.76
CA TRP A 92 -12.82 -0.68 -4.01
C TRP A 92 -14.08 -1.30 -4.60
N GLN A 93 -15.26 -0.89 -4.14
CA GLN A 93 -16.52 -1.36 -4.69
C GLN A 93 -16.69 -0.95 -6.16
N ASP A 94 -16.42 0.32 -6.47
CA ASP A 94 -16.58 0.88 -7.83
C ASP A 94 -15.59 0.29 -8.83
N THR A 95 -14.45 -0.22 -8.33
CA THR A 95 -13.41 -0.88 -9.15
C THR A 95 -13.53 -2.40 -9.18
N ASN A 96 -14.56 -2.99 -8.57
CA ASN A 96 -14.72 -4.44 -8.43
C ASN A 96 -13.47 -5.11 -7.81
N SER A 97 -12.87 -4.45 -6.81
CA SER A 97 -11.71 -4.94 -6.08
C SER A 97 -12.16 -5.90 -4.97
N GLU A 98 -11.88 -7.19 -5.14
CA GLU A 98 -12.37 -8.24 -4.24
C GLU A 98 -11.34 -8.74 -3.24
N LEU A 99 -10.06 -8.40 -3.43
CA LEU A 99 -8.98 -8.84 -2.56
C LEU A 99 -7.80 -7.88 -2.62
N LEU A 100 -7.26 -7.53 -1.45
CA LEU A 100 -5.95 -6.91 -1.30
C LEU A 100 -5.02 -7.84 -0.55
N ILE A 101 -3.81 -8.05 -1.06
CA ILE A 101 -2.74 -8.76 -0.35
C ILE A 101 -1.68 -7.76 0.07
N LEU A 102 -1.59 -7.52 1.38
CA LEU A 102 -0.74 -6.48 1.94
C LEU A 102 0.66 -7.02 2.27
N ASP A 103 1.69 -6.28 1.89
CA ASP A 103 3.08 -6.49 2.30
C ASP A 103 3.25 -6.12 3.79
N TYR A 104 3.14 -7.13 4.65
CA TYR A 104 3.11 -6.98 6.10
C TYR A 104 4.51 -6.70 6.66
N TYR A 105 4.59 -5.87 7.71
CA TYR A 105 5.81 -5.35 8.32
C TYR A 105 6.75 -4.53 7.40
N GLY A 106 6.35 -4.26 6.16
CA GLY A 106 7.26 -3.74 5.15
C GLY A 106 7.43 -2.23 5.07
N PHE A 107 6.43 -1.43 5.42
CA PHE A 107 6.42 0.00 5.07
C PHE A 107 5.68 0.83 6.13
N ALA A 108 6.36 1.89 6.63
CA ALA A 108 5.82 2.92 7.53
C ALA A 108 4.91 2.42 8.68
N THR A 109 5.31 1.31 9.31
CA THR A 109 4.46 0.48 10.21
C THR A 109 3.79 1.20 11.38
N HIS A 110 4.29 2.35 11.82
CA HIS A 110 3.68 3.12 12.91
C HIS A 110 2.62 4.13 12.44
N GLU A 111 2.64 4.56 11.18
CA GLU A 111 1.62 5.47 10.63
C GLU A 111 0.47 4.69 9.98
N ASN A 112 0.75 3.49 9.48
CA ASN A 112 -0.21 2.68 8.75
C ASN A 112 -1.08 1.79 9.65
N TYR A 113 -2.22 1.34 9.12
CA TYR A 113 -2.97 0.26 9.74
C TYR A 113 -2.14 -1.03 9.76
N THR A 114 -2.30 -1.85 10.81
CA THR A 114 -1.93 -3.26 10.69
C THR A 114 -2.91 -3.95 9.73
N THR A 115 -2.51 -5.09 9.16
CA THR A 115 -3.40 -5.93 8.35
C THR A 115 -4.70 -6.28 9.06
N GLU A 116 -4.61 -6.63 10.35
CA GLU A 116 -5.75 -6.99 11.18
C GLU A 116 -6.65 -5.78 11.44
N ALA A 117 -6.06 -4.61 11.73
CA ALA A 117 -6.83 -3.39 11.96
C ALA A 117 -7.50 -2.91 10.68
N MET A 118 -6.85 -3.05 9.52
CA MET A 118 -7.44 -2.71 8.22
C MET A 118 -8.59 -3.66 7.89
N ALA A 119 -8.43 -4.98 8.08
CA ALA A 119 -9.50 -5.97 7.88
C ALA A 119 -10.71 -5.74 8.82
N ALA A 120 -10.48 -5.23 10.03
CA ALA A 120 -11.55 -4.92 10.98
C ALA A 120 -12.25 -3.57 10.72
N THR A 121 -11.57 -2.63 10.05
CA THR A 121 -12.05 -1.26 9.86
C THR A 121 -12.77 -1.07 8.51
N PHE A 122 -12.37 -1.82 7.49
CA PHE A 122 -12.82 -1.63 6.11
C PHE A 122 -13.62 -2.84 5.60
N ASN A 123 -14.48 -2.61 4.62
CA ASN A 123 -15.30 -3.64 3.98
C ASN A 123 -14.54 -4.28 2.81
N GLN A 124 -13.33 -4.78 3.09
CA GLN A 124 -12.46 -5.36 2.06
C GLN A 124 -11.83 -6.65 2.57
N LYS A 125 -11.74 -7.64 1.68
CA LYS A 125 -10.99 -8.86 1.97
C LYS A 125 -9.50 -8.54 1.91
N ILE A 126 -8.81 -8.83 3.01
CA ILE A 126 -7.41 -8.51 3.18
C ILE A 126 -6.64 -9.78 3.58
N GLU A 127 -5.58 -10.07 2.85
CA GLU A 127 -4.60 -11.12 3.14
C GLU A 127 -3.22 -10.48 3.33
N LYS A 128 -2.23 -11.24 3.82
CA LYS A 128 -0.89 -10.70 4.11
C LYS A 128 0.27 -11.54 3.56
N LEU A 129 1.29 -10.85 3.05
CA LEU A 129 2.59 -11.41 2.68
C LEU A 129 3.58 -11.20 3.81
N LEU A 130 4.42 -12.19 4.10
CA LEU A 130 5.56 -12.02 5.00
C LEU A 130 6.72 -11.40 4.23
N ARG A 131 7.16 -10.19 4.62
CA ARG A 131 8.41 -9.62 4.09
C ARG A 131 9.62 -10.25 4.77
N ILE A 132 10.41 -10.97 3.99
CA ILE A 132 11.47 -11.83 4.48
C ILE A 132 12.58 -11.02 5.17
N GLU A 133 13.00 -9.89 4.59
CA GLU A 133 14.14 -9.13 5.11
C GLU A 133 13.83 -8.42 6.43
N THR A 134 12.64 -7.84 6.59
CA THR A 134 12.25 -7.20 7.85
C THR A 134 12.01 -8.26 8.93
N PHE A 135 11.44 -9.40 8.57
CA PHE A 135 11.31 -10.54 9.48
C PHE A 135 12.68 -11.06 9.95
N ALA A 136 13.63 -11.20 9.03
CA ALA A 136 15.00 -11.58 9.37
C ALA A 136 15.68 -10.53 10.26
N GLN A 137 15.50 -9.23 9.98
CA GLN A 137 16.04 -8.14 10.79
C GLN A 137 15.55 -8.19 12.24
N ASP A 138 14.24 -8.39 12.44
CA ASP A 138 13.66 -8.47 13.78
C ASP A 138 14.17 -9.71 14.54
N LEU A 139 14.23 -10.87 13.88
CA LEU A 139 14.75 -12.10 14.49
C LEU A 139 16.25 -12.00 14.81
N PHE A 140 17.03 -11.36 13.95
CA PHE A 140 18.46 -11.18 14.19
C PHE A 140 18.71 -10.40 15.48
N MET A 141 17.90 -9.38 15.76
CA MET A 141 17.99 -8.60 17.01
C MET A 141 17.56 -9.38 18.26
N GLN A 142 16.81 -10.48 18.09
CA GLN A 142 16.26 -11.29 19.19
C GLN A 142 17.13 -12.50 19.56
N ASN A 143 18.14 -12.84 18.75
CA ASN A 143 18.93 -14.05 18.90
C ASN A 143 20.41 -13.73 19.15
N ALA A 144 21.02 -14.44 20.10
CA ALA A 144 22.40 -14.18 20.53
C ALA A 144 23.47 -14.75 19.59
N THR A 145 23.12 -15.74 18.76
CA THR A 145 24.03 -16.40 17.82
C THR A 145 23.40 -16.49 16.43
N PHE A 146 24.25 -16.59 15.42
CA PHE A 146 23.80 -16.77 14.04
C PHE A 146 23.00 -18.07 13.86
N ASP A 147 23.43 -19.17 14.47
CA ASP A 147 22.73 -20.46 14.37
C ASP A 147 21.32 -20.39 14.98
N ALA A 148 21.18 -19.78 16.17
CA ALA A 148 19.87 -19.60 16.80
C ALA A 148 18.95 -18.69 15.96
N PHE A 149 19.52 -17.64 15.36
CA PHE A 149 18.81 -16.80 14.39
C PHE A 149 18.35 -17.61 13.18
N LEU A 150 19.23 -18.41 12.59
CA LEU A 150 18.95 -19.18 11.38
C LEU A 150 17.85 -20.21 11.62
N ASP A 151 17.92 -20.94 12.74
CA ASP A 151 16.89 -21.89 13.17
C ASP A 151 15.53 -21.19 13.34
N ALA A 152 15.51 -20.05 14.05
CA ALA A 152 14.29 -19.27 14.26
C ALA A 152 13.72 -18.71 12.94
N PHE A 153 14.58 -18.27 12.04
CA PHE A 153 14.19 -17.73 10.74
C PHE A 153 13.57 -18.80 9.86
N ILE A 154 14.22 -19.97 9.72
CA ILE A 154 13.68 -21.10 8.95
C ILE A 154 12.34 -21.56 9.54
N ALA A 155 12.26 -21.78 10.85
CA ALA A 155 11.02 -22.18 11.52
C ALA A 155 9.90 -21.14 11.31
N GLY A 156 10.26 -19.85 11.32
CA GLY A 156 9.33 -18.76 11.04
C GLY A 156 8.78 -18.77 9.61
N LEU A 157 9.63 -19.04 8.62
CA LEU A 157 9.22 -19.17 7.22
C LEU A 157 8.32 -20.40 7.01
N GLU A 158 8.69 -21.56 7.56
CA GLU A 158 7.89 -22.78 7.50
C GLU A 158 6.53 -22.61 8.18
N GLY A 159 6.49 -21.88 9.31
CA GLY A 159 5.29 -21.54 10.05
C GLY A 159 4.46 -20.39 9.44
N ALA A 160 4.93 -19.72 8.40
CA ALA A 160 4.33 -18.47 7.92
C ALA A 160 2.85 -18.62 7.51
N ARG A 161 2.51 -19.73 6.85
CA ARG A 161 1.12 -20.05 6.46
C ARG A 161 0.22 -20.27 7.67
N ALA A 162 0.70 -20.98 8.69
CA ALA A 162 -0.06 -21.19 9.92
C ALA A 162 -0.28 -19.87 10.68
N SER A 163 0.64 -18.92 10.54
CA SER A 163 0.55 -17.54 11.05
C SER A 163 -0.26 -16.60 10.15
N GLY A 164 -0.98 -17.13 9.15
CA GLY A 164 -1.91 -16.38 8.31
C GLY A 164 -1.29 -15.63 7.14
N HIS A 165 -0.06 -15.94 6.73
CA HIS A 165 0.52 -15.38 5.51
C HIS A 165 0.17 -16.23 4.28
N VAL A 166 -0.19 -15.58 3.18
CA VAL A 166 -0.53 -16.24 1.91
C VAL A 166 0.64 -16.30 0.92
N GLY A 167 1.78 -15.71 1.28
CA GLY A 167 2.99 -15.72 0.48
C GLY A 167 4.13 -14.94 1.14
N PHE A 168 5.21 -14.80 0.40
CA PHE A 168 6.40 -14.07 0.84
C PHE A 168 6.72 -12.92 -0.12
N LYS A 169 7.43 -11.93 0.41
CA LYS A 169 8.00 -10.82 -0.36
C LYS A 169 9.47 -10.67 -0.01
N SER A 170 10.31 -10.56 -1.04
CA SER A 170 11.68 -10.10 -0.92
C SER A 170 11.81 -8.66 -1.42
N ILE A 171 12.60 -7.85 -0.73
CA ILE A 171 13.03 -6.51 -1.12
C ILE A 171 14.53 -6.47 -1.48
N ILE A 172 15.13 -7.60 -1.86
CA ILE A 172 16.56 -7.72 -2.15
C ILE A 172 17.04 -6.74 -3.23
N ALA A 173 16.21 -6.44 -4.24
CA ALA A 173 16.51 -5.43 -5.25
C ALA A 173 16.83 -4.05 -4.67
N TYR A 174 16.18 -3.68 -3.56
CA TYR A 174 16.38 -2.42 -2.84
C TYR A 174 17.57 -2.45 -1.86
N ARG A 175 18.23 -3.60 -1.71
CA ARG A 175 19.35 -3.80 -0.77
C ARG A 175 20.65 -4.05 -1.50
N THR A 176 20.67 -5.05 -2.37
CA THR A 176 21.89 -5.56 -3.01
C THR A 176 21.77 -5.67 -4.54
N GLY A 177 20.58 -5.45 -5.10
CA GLY A 177 20.29 -5.75 -6.51
C GLY A 177 19.74 -7.17 -6.69
N LEU A 178 19.67 -7.64 -7.93
CA LEU A 178 19.06 -8.92 -8.31
C LEU A 178 20.05 -9.93 -8.94
N ASP A 179 21.35 -9.66 -8.83
CA ASP A 179 22.39 -10.60 -9.24
C ASP A 179 22.61 -11.62 -8.11
N ILE A 180 21.79 -12.69 -8.13
CA ILE A 180 21.67 -13.73 -7.08
C ILE A 180 22.19 -15.07 -7.60
#